data_AF-A0A9P8RGS6-F1
#
_entry.id   AF-A0A9P8RGS6-F1
#
_cell.length_a   1.000
_cell.length_b   1.000
_cell.length_c   1.000
_cell.angle_alpha   90.00
_cell.angle_beta   90.00
_cell.angle_gamma   90.00
#
_symmetry.space_group_name_H-M   'P 1'
#
loop_
_entity.id
_entity.type
_entity.pdbx_description
1 polymer ?
#
loop_
_entity_poly.entity_id
_entity_poly.type
_entity_poly.pdbx_seq_one_letter_code
_entity_poly.pdbx_strand_id
1 'polypeptide(L)' 'KSEYRKILFCVERAKYDGLEHFWIDKCCVDKTNAAELTESINSMFRWYQNAVKCYVHLPDVLYDWR' A
#
# COMPACT_ATOMS: atom_id res chain seq x y z
N LYS A 1 -6.21 14.97 5.02
CA LYS A 1 -6.57 15.07 3.58
C LYS A 1 -5.63 14.28 2.64
N SER A 2 -4.35 14.04 2.97
CA SER A 2 -3.42 13.32 2.06
C SER A 2 -3.62 11.80 2.03
N GLU A 3 -4.05 11.18 3.14
CA GLU A 3 -4.10 9.71 3.25
C GLU A 3 -5.17 9.07 2.35
N TYR A 4 -6.29 9.75 2.09
CA TYR A 4 -7.33 9.24 1.19
C TYR A 4 -6.85 9.17 -0.27
N ARG A 5 -5.92 10.04 -0.67
CA ARG A 5 -5.34 10.02 -2.02
C ARG A 5 -4.53 8.77 -2.29
N LYS A 6 -3.81 8.26 -1.28
CA LYS A 6 -3.07 7.00 -1.38
C LYS A 6 -4.00 5.82 -1.67
N ILE A 7 -5.16 5.77 -1.02
CA ILE A 7 -6.16 4.71 -1.22
C ILE A 7 -6.74 4.81 -2.63
N LEU A 8 -7.21 6.00 -3.05
CA LEU A 8 -7.75 6.19 -4.40
C LEU A 8 -6.74 5.83 -5.48
N PHE A 9 -5.49 6.27 -5.32
CA PHE A 9 -4.41 5.91 -6.21
C PHE A 9 -4.23 4.39 -6.31
N CYS A 10 -4.20 3.66 -5.19
CA CYS A 10 -4.09 2.21 -5.20
C CYS A 10 -5.29 1.53 -5.87
N VAL A 11 -6.52 2.02 -5.65
CA VAL A 11 -7.73 1.51 -6.32
C VAL A 11 -7.62 1.69 -7.84
N GLU A 12 -7.23 2.88 -8.30
CA GLU A 12 -7.07 3.16 -9.73
C GLU A 12 -5.98 2.30 -10.36
N ARG A 13 -4.83 2.13 -9.69
CA ARG A 13 -3.72 1.31 -10.18
C ARG A 13 -4.06 -0.18 -10.19
N ALA A 14 -4.68 -0.70 -9.14
CA ALA A 14 -5.14 -2.09 -9.08
C ALA A 14 -6.14 -2.38 -10.18
N LYS A 15 -7.13 -1.50 -10.39
CA LYS A 15 -8.12 -1.63 -11.46
C LYS A 15 -7.47 -1.61 -12.84
N TYR A 16 -6.52 -0.70 -13.07
CA TYR A 16 -5.78 -0.61 -14.33
C TYR A 16 -4.98 -1.89 -14.62
N ASP A 17 -4.35 -2.46 -13.59
CA ASP A 17 -3.55 -3.69 -13.70
C ASP A 17 -4.40 -4.98 -13.59
N GLY A 18 -5.74 -4.88 -13.52
CA GLY A 18 -6.64 -6.04 -13.45
C GLY A 18 -6.59 -6.81 -12.13
N LEU A 19 -6.12 -6.17 -11.05
CA LEU A 19 -6.05 -6.75 -9.71
C LEU A 19 -7.35 -6.51 -8.95
N GLU A 20 -7.96 -7.58 -8.47
CA GLU A 20 -9.22 -7.53 -7.72
C GLU A 20 -9.03 -6.96 -6.30
N HIS A 21 -7.86 -7.23 -5.71
CA HIS A 21 -7.53 -6.86 -4.34
C HIS A 21 -6.16 -6.20 -4.28
N PHE A 22 -6.01 -5.25 -3.35
CA PHE A 22 -4.72 -4.69 -2.98
C PHE A 22 -4.65 -4.56 -1.46
N TRP A 23 -3.43 -4.50 -0.94
CA TRP A 23 -3.16 -4.37 0.49
C TRP A 23 -2.60 -2.99 0.82
N ILE A 24 -3.07 -2.40 1.92
CA ILE A 24 -2.57 -1.14 2.47
C ILE A 24 -2.63 -1.15 4.00
N ASP A 25 -1.52 -0.83 4.67
CA ASP A 25 -1.37 -0.94 6.13
C ASP A 25 -2.49 -0.28 6.91
N LYS A 26 -2.97 0.87 6.42
CA LYS A 26 -3.97 1.68 7.11
C LYS A 26 -5.33 0.98 7.22
N CYS A 27 -5.69 0.16 6.23
CA CYS A 27 -6.98 -0.51 6.18
C CYS A 27 -6.88 -2.01 6.50
N CYS A 28 -5.71 -2.60 6.33
CA CYS A 28 -5.52 -4.05 6.36
C CYS A 28 -4.74 -4.56 7.58
N VAL A 29 -4.31 -3.68 8.49
CA VAL A 29 -3.64 -4.04 9.75
C VAL A 29 -4.38 -3.43 10.91
N ASP A 30 -4.88 -4.26 11.82
CA ASP A 30 -5.43 -3.79 13.08
C ASP A 30 -4.29 -3.35 14.02
N LYS A 31 -4.13 -2.03 14.15
CA LYS A 31 -3.11 -1.43 15.02
C LYS A 31 -3.48 -1.46 16.50
N THR A 32 -4.72 -1.82 16.84
CA THR A 32 -5.16 -1.97 18.24
C THR A 32 -4.78 -3.35 18.79
N ASN A 33 -4.55 -4.32 17.91
CA ASN A 33 -4.06 -5.65 18.25
C ASN A 33 -2.54 -5.72 18.11
N ALA A 34 -1.83 -5.67 19.24
CA ALA A 34 -0.36 -5.68 19.27
C ALA A 34 0.26 -6.96 18.67
N ALA A 35 -0.43 -8.11 18.79
CA ALA A 35 0.05 -9.36 18.22
C ALA A 35 -0.01 -9.34 16.70
N GLU A 36 -1.16 -8.94 16.14
CA GLU A 36 -1.35 -8.79 14.69
C GLU A 36 -0.41 -7.74 14.10
N LEU A 37 -0.25 -6.60 14.78
CA LEU A 37 0.66 -5.55 14.34
C LEU A 37 2.11 -6.08 14.24
N THR A 38 2.56 -6.83 15.25
CA THR A 38 3.92 -7.40 15.28
C THR A 38 4.09 -8.45 14.17
N GLU A 39 3.11 -9.33 14.00
CA GLU A 39 3.12 -10.34 12.94
C GLU A 39 3.14 -9.70 11.56
N SER A 40 2.33 -8.66 11.37
CA SER A 40 2.23 -7.93 10.10
C SER A 40 3.56 -7.27 9.74
N ILE A 41 4.20 -6.58 10.70
CA ILE A 41 5.52 -5.94 10.51
C ILE A 41 6.57 -6.98 10.09
N ASN A 42 6.63 -8.13 10.79
CA ASN A 42 7.59 -9.19 10.48
C ASN A 42 7.32 -9.86 9.12
N SER A 43 6.08 -9.82 8.64
CA SER A 43 5.64 -10.45 7.39
C SER A 43 5.69 -9.53 6.18
N MET A 44 5.78 -8.20 6.36
CA MET A 44 5.70 -7.22 5.28
C MET A 44 6.68 -7.48 4.13
N PHE A 45 7.93 -7.83 4.45
CA PHE A 45 8.93 -8.15 3.42
C PHE A 45 8.48 -9.31 2.54
N ARG A 46 7.92 -10.37 3.15
CA ARG A 46 7.39 -11.52 2.43
C ARG A 46 6.17 -11.15 1.59
N TRP A 47 5.30 -10.26 2.06
CA TRP A 47 4.15 -9.80 1.28
C TRP A 47 4.57 -9.00 0.05
N TYR A 48 5.55 -8.09 0.19
CA TYR A 48 6.10 -7.36 -0.95
C TYR A 48 6.79 -8.29 -1.95
N GLN A 49 7.54 -9.28 -1.48
CA GLN A 49 8.20 -10.25 -2.35
C GLN A 49 7.20 -11.07 -3.17
N ASN A 50 6.04 -11.41 -2.59
CA ASN A 50 5.03 -12.25 -3.25
C ASN A 50 3.93 -11.43 -3.97
N ALA A 51 3.97 -10.10 -3.89
CA ALA A 51 2.99 -9.25 -4.53
C ALA A 51 3.17 -9.27 -6.06
N VAL A 52 2.04 -9.30 -6.79
CA VAL A 52 2.06 -9.18 -8.26
C VAL A 52 2.58 -7.80 -8.69
N LYS A 53 2.23 -6.76 -7.92
CA LYS A 53 2.66 -5.37 -8.11
C LYS A 53 2.83 -4.68 -6.76
N CYS A 54 3.84 -3.83 -6.66
CA CYS A 54 4.03 -2.91 -5.55
C CYS A 54 3.93 -1.47 -6.05
N TYR A 55 3.02 -0.68 -5.48
CA TYR A 55 2.84 0.73 -5.83
C TYR A 55 3.40 1.64 -4.74
N VAL A 56 4.04 2.72 -5.16
CA VAL A 56 4.55 3.77 -4.27
C VAL A 56 3.92 5.09 -4.67
N HIS A 57 3.28 5.78 -3.72
CA HIS A 57 2.65 7.10 -3.93
C HIS A 57 3.47 8.18 -3.25
N LEU A 58 4.19 8.97 -4.06
CA LEU A 58 5.05 10.08 -3.63
C LEU A 58 4.43 11.42 -4.08
N PRO A 59 3.48 11.99 -3.31
CA PRO A 59 2.72 13.18 -3.73
C PRO A 59 3.53 14.48 -3.72
N ASP A 60 4.67 14.47 -3.04
CA ASP A 60 5.62 15.57 -2.84
C ASP A 60 6.77 15.56 -3.85
N VAL A 61 6.90 14.48 -4.63
CA VAL A 61 7.86 14.40 -5.72
C VAL A 61 7.20 15.00 -6.96
N LEU A 62 7.44 16.28 -7.18
CA LEU A 62 7.15 16.92 -8.46
C LEU A 62 8.18 16.43 -9.48
N TYR A 63 7.73 16.07 -10.69
CA TYR A 63 8.63 15.69 -11.78
C TYR A 63 9.46 16.89 -12.23
N ASP A 64 10.57 17.17 -11.52
CA ASP A 64 11.65 17.99 -12.04
C ASP A 64 12.67 17.05 -12.68
N TRP A 65 12.61 16.95 -14.00
CA TRP A 65 13.52 16.15 -14.81
C TRP A 65 14.61 17.02 -15.46
N ARG A 66 14.83 18.23 -14.95
CA ARG A 66 15.97 19.06 -15.33
C ARG A 66 17.28 18.53 -14.76
#